data_AF-A0A5C4S5W0-F1
#
_entry.id   AF-A0A5C4S5W0-F1
#
_cell.length_a   1.000
_cell.length_b   1.000
_cell.length_c   1.000
_cell.angle_alpha   90.00
_cell.angle_beta   90.00
_cell.angle_gamma   90.00
#
_symmetry.space_group_name_H-M   'P 1'
#
loop_
_entity.id
_entity.type
_entity.pdbx_description
1 polymer ?
#
loop_
_entity_poly.entity_id
_entity_poly.type
_entity_poly.pdbx_seq_one_letter_code
_entity_poly.pdbx_strand_id
1 'polypeptide(L)'
;MSEEEIAANALFATLAQSREMAKLAITIRVKNFNFFVIIVGALVSGNAYFSTKEATILLGIVGFVVGLMFLLLDIRMRLVLERSIDHLEILEQKVWALAGINGWTKHIRGDSTKYINHQWIYRALFIMTSIGSLIIMIRALLLLRPIKVSILGIANIGMIKQFFDFA
;
A
#
# COMPACT_ATOMS: atom_id res chain seq x y z
N MET A 1 17.00 15.28 -44.23
CA MET A 1 16.01 15.54 -43.17
C MET A 1 16.18 16.97 -42.73
N SER A 2 15.09 17.74 -42.69
CA SER A 2 15.09 19.10 -42.14
C SER A 2 15.15 19.05 -40.60
N GLU A 3 15.55 20.15 -39.95
CA GLU A 3 15.54 20.26 -38.49
C GLU A 3 14.12 20.06 -37.90
N GLU A 4 13.10 20.48 -38.63
CA GLU A 4 11.69 20.28 -38.28
C GLU A 4 11.29 18.79 -38.30
N GLU A 5 11.77 18.02 -39.27
CA GLU A 5 11.52 16.57 -39.33
C GLU A 5 12.22 15.83 -38.18
N ILE A 6 13.42 16.27 -37.78
CA ILE A 6 14.13 15.70 -36.62
C ILE A 6 13.35 15.99 -35.33
N ALA A 7 12.89 17.23 -35.15
CA ALA A 7 12.13 17.65 -33.97
C ALA A 7 10.76 16.94 -33.88
N ALA A 8 10.05 16.79 -35.01
CA ALA A 8 8.79 16.07 -35.07
C ALA A 8 8.97 14.59 -34.71
N ASN A 9 9.97 13.91 -35.29
CA ASN A 9 10.26 12.51 -34.99
C ASN A 9 10.62 12.28 -33.53
N ALA A 10 11.40 13.18 -32.92
CA ALA A 10 11.72 13.12 -31.49
C ALA A 10 10.47 13.28 -30.61
N LEU A 11 9.54 14.17 -30.98
CA LEU A 11 8.28 14.36 -30.27
C LEU A 11 7.37 13.13 -30.36
N PHE A 12 7.21 12.53 -31.55
CA PHE A 12 6.44 11.30 -31.72
C PHE A 12 7.04 10.12 -30.96
N ALA A 13 8.37 9.97 -30.97
CA ALA A 13 9.06 8.94 -30.20
C ALA A 13 8.84 9.11 -28.68
N THR A 14 8.96 10.34 -28.17
CA THR A 14 8.73 10.66 -26.76
C THR A 14 7.29 10.41 -26.34
N LEU A 15 6.33 10.71 -27.22
CA LEU A 15 4.91 10.42 -27.01
C LEU A 15 4.66 8.92 -26.91
N ALA A 16 5.19 8.13 -27.85
CA ALA A 16 5.06 6.68 -27.85
C ALA A 16 5.67 6.06 -26.58
N GLN A 17 6.88 6.50 -26.20
CA GLN A 17 7.53 6.06 -24.97
C GLN A 17 6.70 6.36 -23.72
N SER A 18 6.10 7.56 -23.64
CA SER A 18 5.27 7.96 -22.50
C SER A 18 3.99 7.11 -22.38
N ARG A 19 3.40 6.72 -23.52
CA ARG A 19 2.24 5.79 -23.55
C ARG A 19 2.62 4.39 -23.07
N GLU A 20 3.76 3.88 -23.50
CA GLU A 20 4.27 2.57 -23.06
C GLU A 20 4.60 2.56 -21.56
N MET A 21 5.19 3.65 -21.03
CA MET A 21 5.41 3.80 -19.59
C MET A 21 4.10 3.78 -18.79
N ALA A 22 3.04 4.45 -19.27
CA ALA A 22 1.74 4.44 -18.62
C ALA A 22 1.11 3.03 -18.59
N LYS A 23 1.17 2.28 -19.70
CA LYS A 23 0.70 0.87 -19.76
C LYS A 23 1.47 -0.03 -18.80
N LEU A 24 2.80 0.12 -18.76
CA LEU A 24 3.66 -0.64 -17.88
C LEU A 24 3.32 -0.37 -16.41
N ALA A 25 3.12 0.90 -16.03
CA ALA A 25 2.75 1.28 -14.67
C ALA A 25 1.43 0.63 -14.21
N ILE A 26 0.42 0.59 -15.09
CA ILE A 26 -0.86 -0.09 -14.82
C ILE A 26 -0.65 -1.59 -14.63
N THR A 27 0.15 -2.22 -15.49
CA THR A 27 0.43 -3.66 -15.41
C THR A 27 1.14 -4.03 -14.12
N ILE A 28 2.15 -3.26 -13.70
CA ILE A 28 2.87 -3.50 -12.44
C ILE A 28 1.90 -3.33 -11.26
N ARG A 29 1.01 -2.34 -11.31
CA ARG A 29 0.00 -2.13 -10.25
C ARG A 29 -0.92 -3.34 -10.06
N VAL A 30 -1.43 -3.91 -11.15
CA VAL A 30 -2.29 -5.12 -11.09
C VAL A 30 -1.52 -6.31 -10.52
N LYS A 31 -0.27 -6.53 -10.95
CA LYS A 31 0.59 -7.59 -10.42
C LYS A 31 0.84 -7.43 -8.92
N ASN A 32 1.15 -6.21 -8.47
CA ASN A 32 1.35 -5.90 -7.06
C ASN A 32 0.08 -6.15 -6.24
N PHE A 33 -1.10 -5.80 -6.77
CA PHE A 33 -2.36 -6.08 -6.10
C PHE A 33 -2.63 -7.58 -5.96
N ASN A 34 -2.44 -8.37 -7.03
CA ASN A 34 -2.62 -9.83 -6.95
C ASN A 34 -1.68 -10.46 -5.93
N PHE A 35 -0.42 -10.01 -5.90
CA PHE A 35 0.55 -10.48 -4.92
C PHE A 35 0.17 -10.10 -3.48
N PHE A 36 -0.36 -8.89 -3.27
CA PHE A 36 -0.89 -8.48 -1.98
C PHE A 36 -2.03 -9.39 -1.52
N VAL A 37 -3.00 -9.69 -2.39
CA VAL A 37 -4.13 -10.58 -2.07
C VAL A 37 -3.64 -11.97 -1.64
N ILE A 38 -2.61 -12.51 -2.30
CA ILE A 38 -1.98 -13.79 -1.93
C ILE A 38 -1.38 -13.70 -0.53
N ILE A 39 -0.62 -12.64 -0.22
CA ILE A 39 -0.03 -12.46 1.11
C ILE A 39 -1.10 -12.30 2.19
N VAL A 40 -2.15 -11.51 1.95
CA VAL A 40 -3.27 -11.36 2.89
C VAL A 40 -3.96 -12.69 3.13
N GLY A 41 -4.19 -13.49 2.08
CA GLY A 41 -4.72 -14.84 2.21
C GLY A 41 -3.85 -15.71 3.13
N ALA A 42 -2.52 -15.70 2.91
CA ALA A 42 -1.58 -16.44 3.75
C ALA A 42 -1.59 -15.95 5.22
N LEU A 43 -1.69 -14.65 5.45
CA LEU A 43 -1.78 -14.06 6.81
C LEU A 43 -3.07 -14.47 7.52
N VAL A 44 -4.20 -14.43 6.83
CA VAL A 44 -5.50 -14.83 7.39
C VAL A 44 -5.52 -16.32 7.71
N SER A 45 -5.06 -17.17 6.78
CA SER A 45 -4.95 -18.61 7.00
C SER A 45 -3.97 -18.94 8.12
N GLY A 46 -2.81 -18.26 8.17
CA GLY A 46 -1.84 -18.41 9.25
C GLY A 46 -2.42 -18.05 10.61
N ASN A 47 -3.14 -16.93 10.70
CA ASN A 47 -3.78 -16.51 11.95
C ASN A 47 -4.90 -17.47 12.40
N ALA A 48 -5.58 -18.14 11.46
CA ALA A 48 -6.57 -19.15 11.78
C ALA A 48 -5.95 -20.47 12.28
N TYR A 49 -4.77 -20.83 11.77
CA TYR A 49 -4.09 -22.08 12.11
C TYR A 49 -3.22 -21.99 13.38
N PHE A 50 -2.45 -20.92 13.52
CA PHE A 50 -1.56 -20.73 14.65
C PHE A 50 -2.29 -20.06 15.83
N SER A 51 -2.50 -20.82 16.90
CA SER A 51 -3.16 -20.35 18.13
C SER A 51 -2.20 -19.82 19.21
N THR A 52 -0.88 -19.91 18.96
CA THR A 52 0.14 -19.40 19.89
C THR A 52 0.20 -17.88 19.85
N LYS A 53 0.29 -17.25 21.03
CA LYS A 53 0.30 -15.78 21.19
C LYS A 53 1.44 -15.12 20.42
N GLU A 54 2.62 -15.74 20.44
CA GLU A 54 3.83 -15.28 19.77
C GLU A 54 3.63 -15.23 18.26
N ALA A 55 3.02 -16.28 17.68
CA ALA A 55 2.68 -16.31 16.26
C ALA A 55 1.63 -15.24 15.90
N THR A 56 0.61 -15.04 16.72
CA THR A 56 -0.40 -13.98 16.47
C THR A 56 0.22 -12.58 16.47
N ILE A 57 1.15 -12.30 17.38
CA ILE A 57 1.88 -11.02 17.42
C ILE A 57 2.74 -10.86 16.17
N LEU A 58 3.50 -11.89 15.81
CA LEU A 58 4.35 -11.87 14.62
C LEU A 58 3.52 -11.65 13.34
N LEU A 59 2.41 -12.37 13.19
CA LEU A 59 1.50 -12.23 12.06
C LEU A 59 0.88 -10.83 12.01
N GLY A 60 0.55 -10.24 13.16
CA GLY A 60 0.08 -8.86 13.25
C GLY A 60 1.13 -7.84 12.81
N ILE A 61 2.40 -8.00 13.21
CA ILE A 61 3.51 -7.15 12.76
C ILE A 61 3.70 -7.27 11.25
N VAL A 62 3.79 -8.50 10.74
CA VAL A 62 4.00 -8.77 9.31
C VAL A 62 2.84 -8.19 8.50
N GLY A 63 1.59 -8.42 8.91
CA GLY A 63 0.42 -7.89 8.22
C GLY A 63 0.34 -6.37 8.22
N PHE A 64 0.75 -5.72 9.32
CA PHE A 64 0.85 -4.26 9.38
C PHE A 64 1.92 -3.72 8.43
N VAL A 65 3.13 -4.29 8.47
CA VAL A 65 4.24 -3.85 7.61
C VAL A 65 3.91 -4.06 6.14
N VAL A 66 3.39 -5.23 5.77
CA VAL A 66 2.96 -5.54 4.40
C VAL A 66 1.88 -4.55 3.96
N GLY A 67 0.82 -4.36 4.75
CA GLY A 67 -0.25 -3.42 4.44
C GLY A 67 0.26 -2.00 4.19
N LEU A 68 1.19 -1.52 5.04
CA LEU A 68 1.81 -0.21 4.90
C LEU A 68 2.70 -0.11 3.65
N MET A 69 3.52 -1.12 3.35
CA MET A 69 4.37 -1.14 2.16
C MET A 69 3.55 -1.06 0.88
N PHE A 70 2.47 -1.83 0.77
CA PHE A 70 1.60 -1.80 -0.40
C PHE A 70 0.82 -0.50 -0.53
N LEU A 71 0.43 0.13 0.58
CA LEU A 71 -0.17 1.46 0.57
C LEU A 71 0.82 2.52 0.04
N LEU A 72 2.07 2.49 0.49
CA LEU A 72 3.12 3.40 0.00
C LEU A 72 3.42 3.18 -1.49
N LEU A 73 3.44 1.92 -1.95
CA LEU A 73 3.59 1.59 -3.36
C LEU A 73 2.42 2.12 -4.21
N ASP A 74 1.18 2.00 -3.75
CA ASP A 74 0.01 2.56 -4.45
C ASP A 74 0.08 4.09 -4.56
N ILE A 75 0.48 4.78 -3.49
CA ILE A 75 0.68 6.23 -3.50
C ILE A 75 1.76 6.62 -4.50
N ARG A 76 2.92 5.95 -4.47
CA ARG A 76 4.03 6.23 -5.39
C ARG A 76 3.63 5.98 -6.85
N MET A 77 2.95 4.87 -7.13
CA MET A 77 2.48 4.55 -8.48
C MET A 77 1.49 5.57 -9.00
N ARG A 78 0.61 6.08 -8.14
CA ARG A 78 -0.31 7.16 -8.51
C ARG A 78 0.43 8.42 -8.93
N LEU A 79 1.42 8.86 -8.15
CA LEU A 79 2.20 10.06 -8.49
C LEU A 79 2.95 9.90 -9.82
N VAL A 80 3.48 8.70 -10.09
CA VAL A 80 4.13 8.40 -11.38
C VAL A 80 3.11 8.42 -12.52
N LEU A 81 1.93 7.85 -12.31
CA LEU A 81 0.87 7.82 -13.32
C LEU A 81 0.34 9.23 -13.63
N GLU A 82 0.07 10.04 -12.60
CA GLU A 82 -0.37 11.43 -12.74
C GLU A 82 0.67 12.24 -13.54
N ARG A 83 1.95 12.18 -13.16
CA ARG A 83 3.02 12.86 -13.90
C ARG A 83 3.13 12.38 -15.35
N SER A 84 3.01 11.07 -15.59
CA SER A 84 3.09 10.52 -16.94
C SER A 84 1.91 10.99 -17.81
N ILE A 85 0.72 11.11 -17.22
CA ILE A 85 -0.46 11.65 -17.90
C ILE A 85 -0.30 13.14 -18.19
N ASP A 86 0.22 13.92 -17.25
CA ASP A 86 0.46 15.35 -17.45
C ASP A 86 1.51 15.58 -18.55
N HIS A 87 2.58 14.79 -18.56
CA HIS A 87 3.59 14.82 -19.63
C HIS A 87 3.01 14.42 -20.99
N LEU A 88 2.15 13.40 -21.03
CA LEU A 88 1.42 13.01 -22.24
C LEU A 88 0.53 14.14 -22.75
N GLU A 89 -0.21 14.81 -21.88
CA GLU A 89 -1.12 15.91 -22.24
C GLU A 89 -0.35 17.08 -22.89
N ILE A 90 0.80 17.47 -22.32
CA ILE A 90 1.67 18.51 -22.89
C ILE A 90 2.27 18.08 -24.23
N LEU A 91 2.75 16.83 -24.34
CA LEU A 91 3.38 16.31 -25.56
C LEU A 91 2.36 16.14 -26.69
N GLU A 92 1.15 15.67 -26.39
CA GLU A 92 0.08 15.56 -27.38
C GLU A 92 -0.28 16.93 -27.94
N GLN A 93 -0.48 17.95 -27.11
CA GLN A 93 -0.78 19.30 -27.63
C GLN A 93 0.30 19.82 -28.60
N LYS A 94 1.58 19.60 -28.29
CA LYS A 94 2.70 19.99 -29.18
C LYS A 94 2.70 19.23 -30.51
N VAL A 95 2.45 17.94 -30.47
CA VAL A 95 2.37 17.08 -31.66
C VAL A 95 1.18 17.48 -32.56
N TRP A 96 0.03 17.76 -31.96
CA TRP A 96 -1.18 18.15 -32.70
C TRP A 96 -1.04 19.55 -33.34
N ALA A 97 -0.38 20.48 -32.65
CA ALA A 97 -0.03 21.79 -33.20
C ALA A 97 0.89 21.67 -34.42
N LEU A 98 1.90 20.80 -34.37
CA LEU A 98 2.78 20.52 -35.51
C LEU A 98 2.06 19.85 -36.69
N ALA A 99 1.08 18.99 -36.40
CA ALA A 99 0.27 18.33 -37.42
C ALA A 99 -0.79 19.26 -38.05
N GLY A 100 -0.92 20.51 -37.60
CA GLY A 100 -1.92 21.46 -38.10
C GLY A 100 -3.37 21.11 -37.72
N ILE A 101 -3.56 20.22 -36.75
CA ILE A 101 -4.90 19.76 -36.36
C ILE A 101 -5.43 20.66 -35.23
N ASN A 102 -6.22 21.66 -35.61
CA ASN A 102 -6.91 22.55 -34.66
C ASN A 102 -8.16 21.86 -34.11
N GLY A 103 -8.14 21.51 -32.82
CA GLY A 103 -9.26 20.86 -32.15
C GLY A 103 -8.86 19.68 -31.28
N TRP A 104 -7.78 19.82 -30.49
CA TRP A 104 -7.45 18.82 -29.49
C TRP A 104 -8.60 18.73 -28.48
N THR A 105 -9.33 17.63 -28.55
CA THR A 105 -10.22 17.20 -27.48
C THR A 105 -9.46 16.13 -26.73
N LYS A 106 -9.26 16.36 -25.42
CA LYS A 106 -8.62 15.41 -24.50
C LYS A 106 -9.16 14.03 -24.80
N HIS A 107 -8.38 13.19 -25.48
CA HIS A 107 -8.88 11.87 -25.89
C HIS A 107 -9.29 11.19 -24.61
N ILE A 108 -10.61 11.00 -24.46
CA ILE A 108 -11.25 10.64 -23.20
C ILE A 108 -10.72 9.24 -22.90
N ARG A 109 -9.64 9.16 -22.12
CA ARG A 109 -9.48 8.41 -20.87
C ARG A 109 -10.11 6.99 -20.80
N GLY A 110 -10.46 6.37 -21.92
CA GLY A 110 -11.51 5.35 -22.02
C GLY A 110 -11.13 4.01 -21.43
N ASP A 111 -9.85 3.63 -21.55
CA ASP A 111 -9.36 2.37 -20.98
C ASP A 111 -8.61 2.54 -19.67
N SER A 112 -7.93 3.68 -19.45
CA SER A 112 -7.16 3.92 -18.22
C SER A 112 -8.00 4.42 -17.04
N THR A 113 -9.16 5.05 -17.27
CA THR A 113 -10.04 5.50 -16.16
C THR A 113 -10.84 4.39 -15.51
N LYS A 114 -11.14 3.28 -16.20
CA LYS A 114 -11.75 2.11 -15.56
C LYS A 114 -10.89 1.61 -14.39
N TYR A 115 -9.57 1.64 -14.52
CA TYR A 115 -8.61 1.28 -13.46
C TYR A 115 -8.43 2.38 -12.39
N ILE A 116 -8.74 3.64 -12.72
CA ILE A 116 -8.79 4.73 -11.74
C ILE A 116 -10.07 4.62 -10.89
N ASN A 117 -11.18 4.16 -11.46
CA ASN A 117 -12.44 4.06 -10.75
C ASN A 117 -12.43 3.00 -9.61
N HIS A 118 -11.47 2.07 -9.62
CA HIS A 118 -11.32 1.02 -8.61
C HIS A 118 -10.18 1.33 -7.59
N GLN A 119 -9.51 2.50 -7.68
CA GLN A 119 -8.41 2.83 -6.76
C GLN A 119 -8.83 2.80 -5.28
N TRP A 120 -10.07 3.22 -4.99
CA TRP A 120 -10.59 3.28 -3.63
C TRP A 120 -10.74 1.88 -3.03
N ILE A 121 -11.10 0.87 -3.83
CA ILE A 121 -11.23 -0.53 -3.37
C ILE A 121 -9.86 -1.06 -2.93
N TYR A 122 -8.83 -0.84 -3.74
CA TYR A 122 -7.47 -1.27 -3.43
C TYR A 122 -6.94 -0.61 -2.16
N ARG A 123 -7.15 0.71 -2.00
CA ARG A 123 -6.78 1.44 -0.79
C ARG A 123 -7.53 0.96 0.44
N ALA A 124 -8.84 0.74 0.32
CA ALA A 124 -9.64 0.22 1.40
C ALA A 124 -9.09 -1.14 1.87
N LEU A 125 -8.74 -2.04 0.94
CA LEU A 125 -8.10 -3.32 1.26
C LEU A 125 -6.74 -3.17 1.97
N PHE A 126 -5.87 -2.28 1.50
CA PHE A 126 -4.57 -2.02 2.15
C PHE A 126 -4.76 -1.47 3.58
N ILE A 127 -5.65 -0.50 3.74
CA ILE A 127 -5.96 0.13 5.03
C ILE A 127 -6.61 -0.88 5.98
N MET A 128 -7.61 -1.62 5.52
CA MET A 128 -8.30 -2.65 6.32
C MET A 128 -7.33 -3.74 6.79
N THR A 129 -6.41 -4.18 5.93
CA THR A 129 -5.40 -5.17 6.30
C THR A 129 -4.42 -4.59 7.33
N SER A 130 -3.97 -3.35 7.14
CA SER A 130 -3.03 -2.69 8.06
C SER A 130 -3.66 -2.50 9.45
N ILE A 131 -4.87 -1.94 9.50
CA ILE A 131 -5.61 -1.70 10.74
C ILE A 131 -6.02 -3.03 11.38
N GLY A 132 -6.51 -3.99 10.60
CA GLY A 132 -6.88 -5.32 11.10
C GLY A 132 -5.71 -6.05 11.74
N SER A 133 -4.53 -6.01 11.11
CA SER A 133 -3.32 -6.62 11.64
C SER A 133 -2.83 -5.91 12.91
N LEU A 134 -2.94 -4.58 12.97
CA LEU A 134 -2.65 -3.79 14.17
C LEU A 134 -3.60 -4.14 15.32
N ILE A 135 -4.90 -4.30 15.06
CA ILE A 135 -5.89 -4.69 16.08
C ILE A 135 -5.58 -6.09 16.61
N ILE A 136 -5.26 -7.05 15.74
CA ILE A 136 -4.88 -8.42 16.13
C ILE A 136 -3.64 -8.39 17.02
N MET A 137 -2.62 -7.62 16.63
CA MET A 137 -1.39 -7.45 17.41
C MET A 137 -1.66 -6.84 18.78
N ILE A 138 -2.40 -5.72 18.86
CA ILE A 138 -2.75 -5.06 20.12
C ILE A 138 -3.54 -6.00 21.02
N ARG A 139 -4.52 -6.74 20.47
CA ARG A 139 -5.29 -7.73 21.22
C ARG A 139 -4.39 -8.81 21.81
N ALA A 140 -3.46 -9.36 21.03
CA ALA A 140 -2.52 -10.38 21.50
C ALA A 140 -1.57 -9.83 22.58
N LEU A 141 -1.09 -8.58 22.44
CA LEU A 141 -0.29 -7.89 23.45
C LEU A 141 -1.05 -7.63 24.76
N LEU A 142 -2.33 -7.27 24.69
CA LEU A 142 -3.16 -7.09 25.88
C LEU A 142 -3.39 -8.42 26.62
N LEU A 143 -3.45 -9.54 25.91
CA LEU A 143 -3.51 -10.89 26.46
C LEU A 143 -2.16 -11.39 27.03
N LEU A 144 -1.07 -10.63 26.86
CA LEU A 144 0.21 -10.86 27.53
C LEU A 144 0.30 -10.18 28.91
N ARG A 145 -0.64 -9.29 29.27
CA ARG A 145 -0.67 -8.76 30.64
C ARG A 145 -1.18 -9.85 31.59
N PRO A 146 -0.38 -10.33 32.56
CA PRO A 146 -1.00 -10.91 33.74
C PRO A 146 -1.69 -9.77 34.47
N ILE A 147 -3.02 -9.70 34.44
CA ILE A 147 -3.75 -9.10 35.56
C ILE A 147 -3.61 -10.08 36.72
N LYS A 148 -2.43 -10.10 37.31
CA LYS A 148 -2.18 -10.48 38.69
C LYS A 148 -1.48 -9.29 39.32
N VAL A 149 -2.27 -8.24 39.62
CA VAL A 149 -2.01 -7.54 40.88
C VAL A 149 -2.38 -8.56 41.96
N SER A 150 -1.41 -9.44 42.24
CA SER A 150 -1.53 -10.43 43.29
C SER A 150 -1.59 -9.65 44.60
N ILE A 151 -2.79 -9.47 45.12
CA ILE A 151 -3.02 -9.03 46.51
C ILE A 151 -2.32 -10.02 47.48
N LEU A 152 -2.03 -11.26 47.02
CA LEU A 152 -1.15 -12.21 47.72
C LEU A 152 0.33 -11.78 47.82
N GLY A 153 0.84 -10.94 46.91
CA GLY A 153 2.21 -10.42 46.97
C GLY A 153 2.40 -9.35 48.06
N ILE A 154 1.33 -8.61 48.38
CA ILE A 154 1.32 -7.62 49.46
C ILE A 154 1.09 -8.32 50.81
N ALA A 155 0.30 -9.40 50.85
CA ALA A 155 0.14 -10.22 52.05
C ALA A 155 1.45 -10.89 52.51
N ASN A 156 2.32 -11.30 51.57
CA ASN A 156 3.60 -11.94 51.92
C ASN A 156 4.66 -10.96 52.45
N ILE A 157 4.62 -9.69 52.05
CA ILE A 157 5.51 -8.65 52.60
C ILE A 157 5.06 -8.25 54.02
N GLY A 158 3.74 -8.28 54.29
CA GLY A 158 3.20 -8.05 55.64
C GLY A 158 3.59 -9.14 56.65
N MET A 159 3.56 -10.42 56.26
CA MET A 159 3.97 -11.53 57.14
C MET A 159 5.48 -11.54 57.42
N ILE A 160 6.32 -11.21 56.45
CA ILE A 160 7.78 -11.16 56.66
C ILE A 160 8.14 -10.02 57.62
N LYS A 161 7.45 -8.87 57.54
CA LYS A 161 7.66 -7.76 58.48
C LYS A 161 7.27 -8.14 59.92
N GLN A 162 6.15 -8.85 60.11
CA GLN A 162 5.75 -9.34 61.44
C GLN A 162 6.72 -10.36 62.04
N PHE A 163 7.44 -11.12 61.20
CA PHE A 163 8.44 -12.08 61.67
C PHE A 163 9.75 -11.41 62.15
N PHE A 164 10.11 -10.26 61.56
CA PHE A 164 11.30 -9.49 61.97
C PHE A 164 11.03 -8.50 63.12
N ASP A 165 9.78 -8.09 63.34
CA ASP A 165 9.42 -7.25 64.49
C ASP A 165 9.23 -8.07 65.80
N PHE A 166 9.37 -9.41 65.76
CA PHE A 166 9.21 -10.31 66.92
C PHE A 166 10.51 -11.04 67.33
N ALA A 167 11.61 -10.85 66.59
CA ALA A 167 12.94 -11.41 66.89
C ALA A 167 13.87 -10.33 67.45
#